data_AF-A0A369ATC9-F1
#
_entry.id   AF-A0A369ATC9-F1
#
_cell.length_a   1.000
_cell.length_b   1.000
_cell.length_c   1.000
_cell.angle_alpha   90.00
_cell.angle_beta   90.00
_cell.angle_gamma   90.00
#
_symmetry.space_group_name_H-M   'P 1'
#
loop_
_entity.id
_entity.type
_entity.pdbx_description
1 polymer ?
#
loop_
_entity_poly.entity_id
_entity_poly.type
_entity_poly.pdbx_seq_one_letter_code
_entity_poly.pdbx_strand_id
1 'polypeptide(L)'
;MPAITRPHSLALALALALLMLLCTPAWAVHKCSAEGGRVVYQDAPCQDGRGAVLDVHANGPTAAQRSASGGNAPAAAEGAYDDKWHRAFAIRQFELPPLQRQLDNEVRQCDEQQRTLAARKLRANNNLAGAVWEQSISSEMQAAASACDTRQRELRTRIDALQRELEALR
;
A
#
# COMPACT_ATOMS: atom_id res chain seq x y z
N MET A 1 -4.58 -55.14 -29.89
CA MET A 1 -4.36 -54.24 -31.05
C MET A 1 -3.22 -53.30 -30.70
N PRO A 2 -2.02 -53.44 -31.30
CA PRO A 2 -0.88 -52.59 -30.97
C PRO A 2 -1.01 -51.22 -31.65
N ALA A 3 -0.87 -50.15 -30.86
CA ALA A 3 -0.80 -48.79 -31.36
C ALA A 3 0.55 -48.56 -32.05
N ILE A 4 0.53 -48.45 -33.38
CA ILE A 4 1.69 -48.09 -34.18
C ILE A 4 1.93 -46.59 -33.98
N THR A 5 2.82 -46.24 -33.05
CA THR A 5 3.29 -44.86 -32.88
C THR A 5 4.21 -44.53 -34.05
N ARG A 6 3.79 -43.60 -34.91
CA ARG A 6 4.58 -43.16 -36.06
C ARG A 6 5.83 -42.43 -35.56
N PRO A 7 7.05 -42.80 -36.01
CA PRO A 7 8.31 -42.24 -35.49
C PRO A 7 8.44 -40.73 -35.71
N HIS A 8 7.72 -40.19 -36.69
CA HIS A 8 7.72 -38.75 -37.01
C HIS A 8 6.95 -37.93 -35.96
N SER A 9 5.93 -38.50 -35.32
CA SER A 9 5.16 -37.83 -34.26
C SER A 9 5.98 -37.70 -32.97
N LEU A 10 6.80 -38.71 -32.67
CA LEU A 10 7.74 -38.66 -31.54
C LEU A 10 8.89 -37.69 -31.81
N ALA A 11 9.45 -37.68 -33.03
CA ALA A 11 10.52 -36.74 -33.39
C ALA A 11 10.04 -35.27 -33.37
N LEU A 12 8.83 -34.99 -33.87
CA LEU A 12 8.24 -33.65 -33.82
C LEU A 12 7.94 -33.20 -32.38
N ALA A 13 7.40 -34.10 -31.55
CA ALA A 13 7.14 -33.81 -30.14
C ALA A 13 8.44 -33.56 -29.36
N LEU A 14 9.50 -34.34 -29.63
CA LEU A 14 10.81 -34.15 -29.01
C LEU A 14 11.47 -32.83 -29.46
N ALA A 15 11.36 -32.48 -30.74
CA ALA A 15 11.86 -31.22 -31.27
C ALA A 15 11.12 -30.00 -30.69
N LEU A 16 9.79 -30.10 -30.53
CA LEU A 16 8.98 -29.03 -29.93
C LEU A 16 9.27 -28.89 -28.42
N ALA A 17 9.45 -30.01 -27.71
CA ALA A 17 9.84 -30.02 -26.30
C ALA A 17 11.25 -29.44 -26.09
N LEU A 18 12.19 -29.76 -27.01
CA LEU A 18 13.53 -29.19 -26.97
C LEU A 18 13.50 -27.68 -27.23
N LEU A 19 12.70 -27.21 -28.20
CA LEU A 19 12.55 -25.78 -28.51
C LEU A 19 11.99 -24.98 -27.34
N MET A 20 11.03 -25.53 -26.58
CA MET A 20 10.47 -24.89 -25.39
C MET A 20 11.48 -24.78 -24.24
N LEU A 21 12.50 -25.66 -24.18
CA LEU A 21 13.53 -25.64 -23.14
C LEU A 21 14.55 -24.51 -23.32
N LEU A 22 14.67 -23.92 -24.52
CA LEU A 22 15.55 -22.77 -24.78
C LEU A 22 14.93 -21.42 -24.37
N CYS A 23 13.64 -21.37 -24.03
CA CYS A 23 12.97 -20.15 -23.55
C CYS A 23 13.01 -20.05 -22.02
N THR A 24 14.20 -20.06 -21.42
CA THR A 24 14.31 -19.73 -19.99
C THR A 24 14.19 -18.21 -19.81
N PRO A 25 13.27 -17.72 -18.95
CA PRO A 25 13.23 -16.30 -18.61
C PRO A 25 14.46 -15.97 -17.74
N ALA A 26 15.37 -15.15 -18.25
CA ALA A 26 16.46 -14.60 -17.46
C ALA A 26 15.91 -13.44 -16.60
N TRP A 27 15.53 -13.72 -15.36
CA TRP A 27 15.13 -12.69 -14.38
C TRP A 27 16.35 -12.06 -13.70
N ALA A 28 17.27 -11.55 -14.49
CA ALA A 28 18.39 -10.76 -14.01
C ALA A 28 18.29 -9.38 -14.65
N VAL A 29 17.75 -8.40 -13.92
CA VAL A 29 17.73 -7.01 -14.38
C VAL A 29 19.10 -6.42 -14.11
N HIS A 30 19.86 -6.16 -15.16
CA HIS A 30 21.18 -5.55 -15.09
C HIS A 30 21.05 -4.03 -15.19
N LYS A 31 21.68 -3.30 -14.26
CA LYS A 31 21.83 -1.85 -14.36
C LYS A 31 23.09 -1.52 -15.14
N CYS A 32 22.95 -1.08 -16.38
CA CYS A 32 24.06 -0.70 -17.25
C CYS A 32 24.24 0.83 -17.23
N SER A 33 25.48 1.31 -17.10
CA SER A 33 25.83 2.71 -17.29
C SER A 33 26.33 2.93 -18.72
N ALA A 34 25.53 3.59 -19.55
CA ALA A 34 25.90 3.97 -20.91
C ALA A 34 26.78 5.23 -20.91
N GLU A 35 27.56 5.43 -21.97
CA GLU A 35 28.34 6.66 -22.14
C GLU A 35 27.41 7.89 -22.14
N GLY A 36 27.80 8.90 -21.34
CA GLY A 36 26.98 10.10 -21.08
C GLY A 36 26.14 10.07 -19.80
N GLY A 37 26.37 9.12 -18.89
CA GLY A 37 25.75 9.11 -17.55
C GLY A 37 24.30 8.63 -17.51
N ARG A 38 23.77 8.11 -18.63
CA ARG A 38 22.44 7.51 -18.69
C ARG A 38 22.46 6.09 -18.14
N VAL A 39 21.54 5.80 -17.23
CA VAL A 39 21.32 4.47 -16.67
C VAL A 39 20.25 3.77 -17.48
N VAL A 40 20.56 2.58 -18.02
CA VAL A 40 19.61 1.74 -18.75
C VAL A 40 19.50 0.40 -18.03
N TYR A 41 18.27 -0.05 -17.81
CA TYR A 41 17.97 -1.34 -17.22
C TYR A 41 17.68 -2.34 -18.34
N GLN A 42 18.39 -3.46 -18.37
CA GLN A 42 18.26 -4.47 -19.42
C GLN A 42 18.30 -5.88 -18.82
N ASP A 43 17.58 -6.80 -19.44
CA ASP A 43 17.57 -8.22 -19.05
C ASP A 43 18.77 -9.00 -19.61
N ALA A 44 19.57 -8.37 -20.47
CA ALA A 44 20.80 -8.92 -21.03
C ALA A 44 22.05 -8.33 -20.33
N PRO A 45 23.17 -9.07 -20.24
CA PRO A 45 24.41 -8.57 -19.67
C PRO A 45 24.92 -7.34 -20.42
N CYS A 46 25.43 -6.34 -19.69
CA CYS A 46 25.91 -5.10 -20.27
C CYS A 46 27.09 -5.36 -21.23
N GLN A 47 27.02 -4.83 -22.46
CA GLN A 47 28.06 -5.06 -23.50
C GLN A 47 29.48 -4.68 -23.05
N ASP A 48 29.61 -3.67 -22.19
CA ASP A 48 30.91 -3.20 -21.69
C ASP A 48 31.37 -3.87 -20.39
N GLY A 49 30.64 -4.88 -19.89
CA GLY A 49 30.93 -5.55 -18.61
C GLY A 49 30.73 -4.68 -17.35
N ARG A 50 30.34 -3.41 -17.51
CA ARG A 50 30.03 -2.48 -16.42
C ARG A 50 28.55 -2.55 -16.06
N GLY A 51 28.19 -3.57 -15.28
CA GLY A 51 26.83 -3.74 -14.76
C GLY A 51 26.79 -4.58 -13.50
N ALA A 52 26.01 -4.13 -12.51
CA ALA A 52 25.69 -4.92 -11.33
C ALA A 52 24.36 -5.67 -11.58
N VAL A 53 24.29 -6.92 -11.13
CA VAL A 53 23.03 -7.70 -11.08
C VAL A 53 22.20 -7.13 -9.93
N LEU A 54 20.97 -6.68 -10.22
CA LEU A 54 20.04 -6.30 -9.15
C LEU A 54 19.23 -7.53 -8.76
N ASP A 55 19.48 -8.03 -7.55
CA ASP A 55 18.69 -9.11 -6.97
C ASP A 55 17.51 -8.52 -6.18
N VAL A 56 16.38 -8.35 -6.87
CA VAL A 56 15.17 -7.76 -6.30
C VAL A 56 14.39 -8.83 -5.54
N HIS A 57 14.67 -8.96 -4.24
CA HIS A 57 13.87 -9.78 -3.35
C HIS A 57 12.58 -9.04 -2.96
N ALA A 58 11.42 -9.64 -3.20
CA ALA A 58 10.11 -9.06 -2.89
C ALA A 58 9.78 -9.00 -1.37
N ASN A 59 10.69 -9.46 -0.51
CA ASN A 59 10.50 -9.51 0.94
C ASN A 59 11.39 -8.46 1.60
N GLY A 60 10.77 -7.39 2.11
CA GLY A 60 11.47 -6.29 2.78
C GLY A 60 12.30 -6.73 4.01
N PRO A 61 13.26 -5.91 4.45
CA PRO A 61 14.29 -6.35 5.39
C PRO A 61 13.72 -6.56 6.80
N THR A 62 13.77 -7.80 7.30
CA THR A 62 13.87 -8.05 8.74
C THR A 62 15.27 -7.61 9.19
N ALA A 63 15.30 -6.67 10.13
CA ALA A 63 16.50 -6.10 10.70
C ALA A 63 17.39 -7.14 11.40
N ALA A 64 18.26 -7.82 10.65
CA ALA A 64 19.39 -8.58 11.20
C ALA A 64 20.37 -9.00 10.08
N GLN A 65 21.08 -8.06 9.47
CA GLN A 65 22.39 -8.37 8.89
C GLN A 65 23.26 -7.12 8.82
N ARG A 66 23.76 -6.67 9.98
CA ARG A 66 25.03 -5.93 10.00
C ARG A 66 26.13 -6.97 9.91
N SER A 67 26.82 -7.05 8.78
CA SER A 67 28.28 -7.22 8.73
C SER A 67 28.80 -7.16 7.29
N ALA A 68 29.69 -6.19 7.09
CA ALA A 68 30.82 -6.18 6.17
C ALA A 68 30.62 -6.75 4.75
N SER A 69 30.45 -5.86 3.77
CA SER A 69 31.13 -6.01 2.49
C SER A 69 31.75 -4.66 2.11
N GLY A 70 33.08 -4.61 2.20
CA GLY A 70 33.87 -3.55 1.59
C GLY A 70 33.81 -3.71 0.08
N GLY A 71 33.07 -2.81 -0.55
CA GLY A 71 33.06 -2.60 -1.98
C GLY A 71 32.51 -1.20 -2.17
N ASN A 72 33.24 -0.34 -2.86
CA ASN A 72 32.76 0.99 -3.26
C ASN A 72 31.48 0.80 -4.08
N ALA A 73 30.34 0.77 -3.40
CA ALA A 73 29.09 1.21 -3.98
C ALA A 73 29.36 2.64 -4.46
N PRO A 74 29.00 3.03 -5.69
CA PRO A 74 28.90 4.45 -5.98
C PRO A 74 27.92 4.98 -4.93
N ALA A 75 28.42 5.86 -4.05
CA ALA A 75 27.61 6.53 -3.06
C ALA A 75 26.32 6.95 -3.77
N ALA A 76 25.21 6.30 -3.41
CA ALA A 76 23.91 6.68 -3.92
C ALA A 76 23.80 8.16 -3.59
N ALA A 77 23.87 9.01 -4.63
CA ALA A 77 24.04 10.46 -4.57
C ALA A 77 23.84 10.99 -3.14
N GLU A 78 24.95 11.13 -2.42
CA GLU A 78 24.99 11.66 -1.07
C GLU A 78 24.45 13.09 -1.16
N GLY A 79 23.14 13.26 -0.98
CA GLY A 79 22.42 14.51 -1.22
C GLY A 79 21.08 14.46 -1.96
N ALA A 80 20.58 13.31 -2.44
CA ALA A 80 19.31 13.29 -3.19
C ALA A 80 18.03 13.29 -2.32
N TYR A 81 18.13 12.83 -1.08
CA TYR A 81 17.02 12.78 -0.12
C TYR A 81 17.52 13.27 1.22
N ASP A 82 17.05 14.44 1.64
CA ASP A 82 17.34 15.02 2.95
C ASP A 82 16.41 14.44 4.04
N ASP A 83 16.70 14.71 5.31
CA ASP A 83 15.87 14.28 6.44
C ASP A 83 14.43 14.78 6.31
N LYS A 84 14.25 15.98 5.73
CA LYS A 84 12.93 16.58 5.48
C LYS A 84 12.12 15.75 4.48
N TRP A 85 12.75 15.29 3.41
CA TRP A 85 12.12 14.42 2.42
C TRP A 85 11.67 13.12 3.06
N HIS A 86 12.53 12.48 3.86
CA HIS A 86 12.18 11.24 4.56
C HIS A 86 10.99 11.45 5.52
N ARG A 87 10.97 12.55 6.29
CA ARG A 87 9.84 12.87 7.17
C ARG A 87 8.57 13.14 6.39
N ALA A 88 8.63 13.97 5.35
CA ALA A 88 7.46 14.32 4.55
C ALA A 88 6.93 13.11 3.75
N PHE A 89 7.81 12.19 3.37
CA PHE A 89 7.43 10.92 2.75
C PHE A 89 6.69 10.03 3.76
N ALA A 90 7.24 9.88 4.97
CA ALA A 90 6.62 9.06 6.02
C ALA A 90 5.20 9.54 6.36
N ILE A 91 5.02 10.86 6.53
CA ILE A 91 3.70 11.44 6.83
C ILE A 91 2.71 11.15 5.70
N ARG A 92 3.10 11.43 4.45
CA ARG A 92 2.20 11.26 3.28
C ARG A 92 1.85 9.80 3.01
N GLN A 93 2.83 8.91 3.13
CA GLN A 93 2.65 7.52 2.73
C GLN A 93 2.03 6.67 3.84
N PHE A 94 2.37 6.93 5.11
CA PHE A 94 2.05 6.02 6.20
C PHE A 94 1.18 6.62 7.29
N GLU A 95 1.30 7.91 7.61
CA GLU A 95 0.62 8.49 8.79
C GLU A 95 -0.73 9.12 8.43
N LEU A 96 -0.80 9.88 7.32
CA LEU A 96 -2.01 10.59 6.92
C LEU A 96 -3.14 9.68 6.41
N PRO A 97 -2.90 8.69 5.52
CA PRO A 97 -3.95 7.84 4.97
C PRO A 97 -4.74 7.01 6.00
N PRO A 98 -4.15 6.39 7.03
CA PRO A 98 -4.95 5.68 8.04
C PRO A 98 -5.83 6.62 8.86
N LEU A 99 -5.36 7.84 9.21
CA LEU A 99 -6.18 8.80 9.94
C LEU A 99 -7.37 9.29 9.11
N GLN A 100 -7.18 9.53 7.82
CA GLN A 100 -8.27 9.89 6.90
C GLN A 100 -9.31 8.77 6.81
N ARG A 101 -8.86 7.51 6.63
CA ARG A 101 -9.76 6.35 6.63
C ARG A 101 -10.50 6.17 7.95
N GLN A 102 -9.84 6.44 9.08
CA GLN A 102 -10.50 6.43 10.39
C GLN A 102 -11.59 7.49 10.48
N LEU A 103 -11.33 8.72 10.01
CA LEU A 103 -12.32 9.79 9.99
C LEU A 103 -13.53 9.41 9.12
N ASP A 104 -13.30 8.87 7.92
CA ASP A 104 -14.36 8.45 7.01
C ASP A 104 -15.20 7.31 7.61
N ASN A 105 -14.56 6.37 8.32
CA ASN A 105 -15.26 5.30 9.02
C ASN A 105 -16.11 5.84 10.17
N GLU A 106 -15.56 6.72 11.00
CA GLU A 106 -16.28 7.36 12.11
C GLU A 106 -17.48 8.17 11.61
N VAL A 107 -17.33 8.93 10.51
CA VAL A 107 -18.45 9.66 9.88
C VAL A 107 -19.56 8.70 9.48
N ARG A 108 -19.24 7.60 8.78
CA ARG A 108 -20.24 6.61 8.35
C ARG A 108 -20.93 5.92 9.52
N GLN A 109 -20.17 5.53 10.55
CA GLN A 109 -20.71 4.89 11.75
C GLN A 109 -21.66 5.83 12.50
N CYS A 110 -21.27 7.10 12.65
CA CYS A 110 -22.11 8.11 13.28
C CYS A 110 -23.41 8.34 12.51
N ASP A 111 -23.35 8.44 11.19
CA ASP A 111 -24.54 8.58 10.36
C ASP A 111 -25.49 7.38 10.49
N GLU A 112 -24.94 6.16 10.48
CA GLU A 112 -25.70 4.93 10.65
C GLU A 112 -26.36 4.85 12.04
N GLN A 113 -25.63 5.22 13.09
CA GLN A 113 -26.15 5.26 14.46
C GLN A 113 -27.30 6.26 14.59
N GLN A 114 -27.16 7.47 14.01
CA GLN A 114 -28.21 8.48 14.04
C GLN A 114 -29.45 8.04 13.25
N ARG A 115 -29.28 7.40 12.09
CA ARG A 115 -30.39 6.82 11.32
C ARG A 115 -31.11 5.72 12.10
N THR A 116 -30.36 4.86 12.79
CA THR A 116 -30.92 3.79 13.60
C THR A 116 -31.75 4.35 14.76
N LEU A 117 -31.23 5.37 15.45
CA LEU A 117 -31.96 6.03 16.53
C LEU A 117 -33.19 6.77 16.02
N ALA A 118 -33.09 7.48 14.89
CA ALA A 118 -34.22 8.13 14.25
C ALA A 118 -35.31 7.12 13.86
N ALA A 119 -34.93 5.96 13.31
CA ALA A 119 -35.87 4.89 12.98
C ALA A 119 -36.53 4.27 14.23
N ARG A 120 -35.80 4.15 15.35
CA ARG A 120 -36.37 3.72 16.65
C ARG A 120 -37.35 4.74 17.21
N LYS A 121 -37.04 6.03 17.04
CA LYS A 121 -37.89 7.14 17.45
C LYS A 121 -39.26 7.06 16.75
N LEU A 122 -39.26 6.95 15.43
CA LEU A 122 -40.47 6.87 14.60
C LEU A 122 -41.45 5.72 14.93
N ARG A 123 -41.06 4.74 15.74
CA ARG A 123 -41.93 3.63 16.18
C ARG A 123 -42.74 3.95 17.44
N ALA A 124 -42.60 5.14 18.03
CA ALA A 124 -43.35 5.49 19.23
C ALA A 124 -44.86 5.62 18.96
N ASN A 125 -45.65 5.21 19.95
CA ASN A 125 -47.12 5.31 19.91
C ASN A 125 -47.58 6.68 20.43
N ASN A 126 -48.77 7.13 20.02
CA ASN A 126 -49.37 8.40 20.48
C ASN A 126 -50.03 8.29 21.87
N ASN A 127 -49.27 7.81 22.87
CA ASN A 127 -49.71 7.70 24.26
C ASN A 127 -48.60 8.11 25.24
N LEU A 128 -48.89 8.14 26.55
CA LEU A 128 -47.92 8.55 27.57
C LEU A 128 -46.63 7.72 27.55
N ALA A 129 -46.74 6.39 27.37
CA ALA A 129 -45.58 5.52 27.26
C ALA A 129 -44.72 5.85 26.02
N GLY A 130 -45.37 6.22 24.92
CA GLY A 130 -44.70 6.72 23.72
C GLY A 130 -44.00 8.06 23.94
N ALA A 131 -44.60 8.99 24.68
CA ALA A 131 -43.94 10.26 25.02
C ALA A 131 -42.66 10.05 25.86
N VAL A 132 -42.68 9.12 26.82
CA VAL A 132 -41.50 8.77 27.63
C VAL A 132 -40.43 8.09 26.77
N TRP A 133 -40.82 7.16 25.89
CA TRP A 133 -39.92 6.52 24.93
C TRP A 133 -39.28 7.54 23.98
N GLU A 134 -40.06 8.46 23.43
CA GLU A 134 -39.57 9.54 22.57
C GLU A 134 -38.52 10.41 23.27
N GLN A 135 -38.75 10.71 24.54
CA GLN A 135 -37.81 11.46 25.36
C GLN A 135 -36.51 10.68 25.60
N SER A 136 -36.58 9.38 25.90
CA SER A 136 -35.39 8.55 26.10
C SER A 136 -34.57 8.36 24.81
N ILE A 137 -35.23 8.16 23.66
CA ILE A 137 -34.51 8.08 22.38
C ILE A 137 -33.90 9.44 22.02
N SER A 138 -34.57 10.55 22.32
CA SER A 138 -34.02 11.89 22.06
C SER A 138 -32.78 12.18 22.91
N SER A 139 -32.74 11.75 24.17
CA SER A 139 -31.54 11.87 25.00
C SER A 139 -30.41 10.94 24.52
N GLU A 140 -30.73 9.71 24.10
CA GLU A 140 -29.77 8.80 23.45
C GLU A 140 -29.17 9.43 22.18
N MET A 141 -29.99 10.06 21.33
CA MET A 141 -29.54 10.74 20.11
C MET A 141 -28.58 11.88 20.40
N GLN A 142 -28.87 12.72 21.41
CA GLN A 142 -28.01 13.83 21.81
C GLN A 142 -26.67 13.33 22.36
N ALA A 143 -26.68 12.29 23.20
CA ALA A 143 -25.47 11.67 23.72
C ALA A 143 -24.63 11.03 22.60
N ALA A 144 -25.27 10.35 21.64
CA ALA A 144 -24.58 9.80 20.49
C ALA A 144 -23.96 10.90 19.61
N ALA A 145 -24.68 12.00 19.38
CA ALA A 145 -24.19 13.13 18.60
C ALA A 145 -22.97 13.78 19.25
N SER A 146 -22.98 14.01 20.56
CA SER A 146 -21.85 14.61 21.27
C SER A 146 -20.61 13.71 21.27
N ALA A 147 -20.79 12.38 21.41
CA ALA A 147 -19.71 11.42 21.31
C ALA A 147 -19.08 11.37 19.90
N CYS A 148 -19.92 11.42 18.86
CA CYS A 148 -19.49 11.48 17.46
C CYS A 148 -18.66 12.75 17.17
N ASP A 149 -19.18 13.90 17.59
CA ASP A 149 -18.55 15.19 17.37
C ASP A 149 -17.18 15.30 18.08
N THR A 150 -17.08 14.73 19.29
CA THR A 150 -15.81 14.66 20.03
C THR A 150 -14.76 13.83 19.29
N ARG A 151 -15.12 12.63 18.82
CA ARG A 151 -14.19 11.75 18.07
C ARG A 151 -13.77 12.35 16.73
N GLN A 152 -14.72 12.95 16.01
CA GLN A 152 -14.42 13.61 14.74
C GLN A 152 -13.46 14.79 14.92
N ARG A 153 -13.63 15.60 15.98
CA ARG A 153 -12.71 16.70 16.30
C ARG A 153 -11.30 16.20 16.62
N GLU A 154 -11.19 15.12 17.39
CA GLU A 154 -9.89 14.51 17.71
C GLU A 154 -9.14 14.06 16.45
N LEU A 155 -9.82 13.33 15.54
CA LEU A 155 -9.21 12.86 14.30
C LEU A 155 -8.82 14.01 13.37
N ARG A 156 -9.69 15.01 13.21
CA ARG A 156 -9.38 16.23 12.42
C ARG A 156 -8.17 16.95 12.99
N THR A 157 -8.09 17.11 14.31
CA THR A 157 -6.94 17.76 14.96
C THR A 157 -5.62 17.04 14.65
N ARG A 158 -5.62 15.70 14.61
CA ARG A 158 -4.43 14.90 14.26
C ARG A 158 -4.06 15.06 12.78
N ILE A 159 -5.04 15.03 11.90
CA ILE A 159 -4.85 15.26 10.46
C ILE A 159 -4.25 16.66 10.23
N ASP A 160 -4.83 17.68 10.85
CA ASP A 160 -4.38 19.07 10.73
C ASP A 160 -2.96 19.28 11.29
N ALA A 161 -2.58 18.54 12.34
CA ALA A 161 -1.22 18.56 12.87
C ALA A 161 -0.21 18.02 11.85
N LEU A 162 -0.50 16.88 11.22
CA LEU A 162 0.36 16.29 10.19
C LEU A 162 0.41 17.14 8.91
N GLN A 163 -0.70 17.77 8.53
CA GLN A 163 -0.75 18.69 7.39
C GLN A 163 0.12 19.93 7.63
N ARG A 164 0.03 20.54 8.82
CA ARG A 164 0.91 21.66 9.20
C ARG A 164 2.38 21.26 9.23
N GLU A 165 2.69 20.05 9.67
CA GLU A 165 4.06 19.54 9.61
C GLU A 165 4.54 19.40 8.15
N LEU A 166 3.71 18.88 7.24
CA LEU A 166 4.05 18.83 5.82
C LEU A 166 4.26 20.21 5.20
N GLU A 167 3.46 21.21 5.59
CA GLU A 167 3.63 22.59 5.14
C GLU A 167 4.94 23.19 5.65
N ALA A 168 5.33 22.89 6.90
CA ALA A 168 6.59 23.36 7.48
C ALA A 168 7.84 22.68 6.89
N LEU A 169 7.67 21.48 6.31
CA LEU A 169 8.75 20.72 5.66
C LEU A 169 8.92 21.07 4.17
N ARG A 170 8.00 21.86 3.60
CA ARG A 170 8.06 22.34 2.22
C ARG A 170 9.07 23.48 2.05
#